data_AF-A0A841H0S0-F1
#
_entry.id   AF-A0A841H0S0-F1
#
_cell.length_a   1.000
_cell.length_b   1.000
_cell.length_c   1.000
_cell.angle_alpha   90.00
_cell.angle_beta   90.00
_cell.angle_gamma   90.00
#
_symmetry.space_group_name_H-M   'P 1'
#
loop_
_entity.id
_entity.type
_entity.pdbx_description
1 polymer ?
#
loop_
_entity_poly.entity_id
_entity_poly.type
_entity_poly.pdbx_seq_one_letter_code
_entity_poly.pdbx_strand_id
1 'polypeptide(L)'
;MNSPSVPRAAWRLLAAGVLLSAAACGDQQPVAVQGTARSDVPKTALQAFDCTANIRSAVVNCAPAAPAGGGSRAIIGGQNDYLKLTSSNTGYDAGTQIFSFDVTVQNLLNEALGTANGVAVDPGGIRAFFHTGPTVTSGTGSASVANADGVASITGEDQPYFTYNEILQKDEVSQSHTWQLNVPTTASTVSFKIYIETTVQYLLVINEVMVNPLNPDPNGPGVDTDREWFEVYNAGRLPVQMQGLLIADSAGSGRRPYHRIASLLTVAPGAYVVLGASTNTVSNGGVPVDYSYGGTIALANSVDALKISRLGSVPGDTLTLGRTQYGNAAISAQAGISRELLNPALDNSNMDGSNWGSASDAPFYGTNGRGTPKAQNSVFTP
;
A
#
# COMPACT_ATOMS: atom_id res chain seq x y z
N MET A 1 67.99 -53.93 3.70
CA MET A 1 66.74 -53.75 2.94
C MET A 1 65.58 -53.97 3.90
N ASN A 2 64.58 -53.10 3.81
CA ASN A 2 63.61 -52.74 4.84
C ASN A 2 63.06 -53.85 5.74
N SER A 3 63.22 -53.58 7.03
CA SER A 3 62.50 -54.07 8.21
C SER A 3 61.03 -53.54 8.25
N PRO A 4 60.25 -53.72 9.33
CA PRO A 4 59.68 -55.01 9.73
C PRO A 4 58.27 -54.89 10.40
N SER A 5 57.74 -56.04 10.78
CA SER A 5 57.01 -56.38 12.02
C SER A 5 56.25 -55.33 12.87
N VAL A 6 55.00 -55.70 13.12
CA VAL A 6 54.06 -55.30 14.19
C VAL A 6 54.63 -55.47 15.62
N PRO A 7 54.36 -54.55 16.58
CA PRO A 7 54.37 -54.82 18.02
C PRO A 7 52.94 -54.82 18.60
N ARG A 8 52.52 -55.78 19.44
CA ARG A 8 52.84 -56.09 20.86
C ARG A 8 52.38 -55.06 21.91
N ALA A 9 51.29 -55.44 22.59
CA ALA A 9 51.02 -55.51 24.04
C ALA A 9 51.28 -54.30 24.98
N ALA A 10 50.28 -54.12 25.85
CA ALA A 10 50.08 -53.10 26.88
C ALA A 10 51.07 -53.08 28.06
N TRP A 11 51.16 -51.94 28.76
CA TRP A 11 51.06 -51.86 30.24
C TRP A 11 50.85 -50.41 30.77
N ARG A 12 49.72 -50.25 31.50
CA ARG A 12 49.45 -49.58 32.79
C ARG A 12 49.91 -48.14 33.15
N LEU A 13 48.87 -47.38 33.56
CA LEU A 13 48.70 -46.49 34.74
C LEU A 13 49.45 -45.15 34.80
N LEU A 14 48.69 -44.04 34.90
CA LEU A 14 48.63 -43.15 36.09
C LEU A 14 47.67 -41.97 35.86
N ALA A 15 46.93 -41.64 36.92
CA ALA A 15 46.00 -40.51 37.01
C ALA A 15 46.73 -39.22 37.39
N ALA A 16 46.35 -38.09 36.78
CA ALA A 16 46.47 -36.74 37.34
C ALA A 16 45.58 -35.79 36.55
N GLY A 17 44.69 -35.08 37.24
CA GLY A 17 43.64 -34.27 36.63
C GLY A 17 44.11 -32.91 36.11
N VAL A 18 43.28 -32.33 35.25
CA VAL A 18 43.11 -30.88 35.08
C VAL A 18 41.64 -30.63 34.73
N LEU A 19 40.97 -29.82 35.54
CA LEU A 19 39.69 -29.18 35.22
C LEU A 19 39.92 -28.17 34.09
N LEU A 20 39.26 -28.39 32.95
CA LEU A 20 39.10 -27.39 31.89
C LEU A 20 37.61 -27.36 31.52
N SER A 21 36.94 -26.36 32.07
CA SER A 21 35.63 -25.87 31.66
C SER A 21 35.73 -25.26 30.27
N ALA A 22 34.96 -25.76 29.30
CA ALA A 22 34.63 -25.02 28.09
C ALA A 22 33.36 -25.59 27.40
N ALA A 23 32.33 -24.74 27.40
CA ALA A 23 31.23 -24.64 26.44
C ALA A 23 30.41 -25.90 26.12
N ALA A 24 29.32 -26.08 26.88
CA ALA A 24 28.14 -26.76 26.36
C ALA A 24 27.64 -26.05 25.09
N CYS A 25 27.22 -26.83 24.10
CA CYS A 25 26.54 -26.37 22.90
C CYS A 25 25.34 -25.49 23.30
N GLY A 26 25.48 -24.18 23.13
CA GLY A 26 24.34 -23.27 23.06
C GLY A 26 23.85 -23.30 21.63
N ASP A 27 22.71 -23.92 21.39
CA ASP A 27 21.90 -23.67 20.21
C ASP A 27 21.64 -22.15 20.17
N GLN A 28 22.36 -21.42 19.32
CA GLN A 28 21.94 -20.09 18.94
C GLN A 28 20.76 -20.27 17.99
N GLN A 29 19.57 -20.39 18.58
CA GLN A 29 18.35 -19.97 17.91
C GLN A 29 18.62 -18.59 17.30
N PRO A 30 18.31 -18.35 16.01
CA PRO A 30 18.39 -17.01 15.48
C PRO A 30 17.53 -16.13 16.37
N VAL A 31 18.18 -15.13 16.98
CA VAL A 31 17.58 -14.13 17.84
C VAL A 31 16.34 -13.61 17.11
N ALA A 32 15.17 -13.90 17.68
CA ALA A 32 13.95 -13.24 17.29
C ALA A 32 14.24 -11.74 17.38
N VAL A 33 14.15 -11.05 16.25
CA VAL A 33 14.20 -9.59 16.20
C VAL A 33 12.92 -9.10 16.89
N GLN A 34 12.94 -9.06 18.21
CA GLN A 34 12.06 -8.24 19.01
C GLN A 34 12.65 -6.84 19.01
N GLY A 35 12.23 -6.08 18.02
CA GLY A 35 12.41 -4.64 17.92
C GLY A 35 11.16 -4.08 17.30
N THR A 36 10.30 -3.52 18.13
CA THR A 36 9.05 -2.84 17.79
C THR A 36 9.29 -1.76 16.74
N ALA A 37 9.01 -2.08 15.49
CA ALA A 37 8.53 -1.10 14.54
C ALA A 37 7.09 -1.49 14.25
N ARG A 38 6.13 -0.68 14.70
CA ARG A 38 4.83 -0.61 14.04
C ARG A 38 5.13 -0.60 12.55
N SER A 39 4.66 -1.60 11.82
CA SER A 39 4.70 -1.54 10.36
C SER A 39 4.00 -0.24 10.00
N ASP A 40 4.76 0.74 9.53
CA ASP A 40 4.24 1.95 8.91
C ASP A 40 3.61 1.50 7.59
N VAL A 41 2.46 0.83 7.71
CA VAL A 41 1.45 0.79 6.67
C VAL A 41 1.14 2.25 6.38
N PRO A 42 1.09 2.67 5.10
CA PRO A 42 0.80 4.07 4.78
C PRO A 42 -0.53 4.45 5.44
N LYS A 43 -0.40 5.30 6.45
CA LYS A 43 -1.52 5.91 7.15
C LYS A 43 -2.21 6.85 6.17
N THR A 44 -3.45 6.50 5.88
CA THR A 44 -4.60 7.40 5.71
C THR A 44 -4.50 8.51 4.65
N ALA A 45 -5.43 8.47 3.71
CA ALA A 45 -5.97 9.66 3.06
C ALA A 45 -6.62 10.57 4.12
N LEU A 46 -6.11 11.77 4.35
CA LEU A 46 -6.66 12.71 5.36
C LEU A 46 -7.34 13.88 4.67
N GLN A 47 -8.66 13.86 4.54
CA GLN A 47 -9.42 14.98 3.98
C GLN A 47 -9.88 15.96 5.05
N ALA A 48 -9.47 17.23 4.97
CA ALA A 48 -9.89 18.26 5.92
C ALA A 48 -11.13 19.04 5.44
N PHE A 49 -12.11 19.25 6.33
CA PHE A 49 -13.31 20.05 6.10
C PHE A 49 -13.40 21.17 7.14
N ASP A 50 -13.53 22.41 6.69
CA ASP A 50 -13.87 23.55 7.56
C ASP A 50 -15.38 23.70 7.61
N CYS A 51 -15.95 23.47 8.79
CA CYS A 51 -17.39 23.44 9.01
C CYS A 51 -17.84 24.59 9.90
N THR A 52 -18.98 25.17 9.54
CA THR A 52 -19.68 26.20 10.31
C THR A 52 -21.12 25.78 10.54
N ALA A 53 -21.55 25.78 11.79
CA ALA A 53 -22.93 25.58 12.20
C ALA A 53 -23.53 26.92 12.65
N ASN A 54 -24.56 27.39 11.95
CA ASN A 54 -25.39 28.50 12.39
C ASN A 54 -26.57 27.95 13.19
N ILE A 55 -26.58 28.25 14.49
CA ILE A 55 -27.51 27.67 15.45
C ILE A 55 -28.92 28.20 15.23
N ARG A 56 -29.07 29.49 14.87
CA ARG A 56 -30.38 30.13 14.69
C ARG A 56 -31.06 29.70 13.40
N SER A 57 -30.31 29.61 12.31
CA SER A 57 -30.86 29.17 11.02
C SER A 57 -30.88 27.65 10.88
N ALA A 58 -30.33 26.92 11.85
CA ALA A 58 -30.13 25.48 11.79
C ALA A 58 -29.48 25.03 10.47
N VAL A 59 -28.35 25.64 10.11
CA VAL A 59 -27.61 25.28 8.89
C VAL A 59 -26.20 24.86 9.27
N VAL A 60 -25.75 23.73 8.73
CA VAL A 60 -24.36 23.30 8.75
C VAL A 60 -23.83 23.39 7.33
N ASN A 61 -22.70 24.08 7.18
CA ASN A 61 -21.97 24.15 5.92
C ASN A 61 -20.55 23.69 6.20
N CYS A 62 -20.09 22.70 5.45
CA CYS A 62 -18.68 22.32 5.40
C CYS A 62 -18.13 22.69 4.03
N ALA A 63 -16.88 23.15 4.00
CA ALA A 63 -16.12 23.49 2.80
C ALA A 63 -14.74 22.79 2.84
N PRO A 64 -14.05 22.63 1.70
CA PRO A 64 -12.67 22.17 1.71
C PRO A 64 -11.82 23.09 2.60
N ALA A 65 -11.04 22.53 3.53
CA ALA A 65 -10.10 23.34 4.28
C ALA A 65 -8.93 23.77 3.40
N ALA A 66 -8.43 25.00 3.59
CA ALA A 66 -7.18 25.43 2.96
C ALA A 66 -6.03 24.49 3.40
N PRO A 67 -5.07 24.15 2.52
CA PRO A 67 -3.98 23.25 2.86
C PRO A 67 -3.20 23.79 4.06
N ALA A 68 -3.18 23.05 5.16
CA ALA A 68 -2.34 23.38 6.31
C ALA A 68 -0.88 23.09 5.95
N GLY A 69 -0.05 24.11 5.85
CA GLY A 69 1.39 23.93 5.69
C GLY A 69 2.00 23.23 6.91
N GLY A 70 2.82 22.20 6.69
CA GLY A 70 3.70 21.62 7.72
C GLY A 70 3.44 20.17 8.16
N GLY A 71 2.52 19.43 7.54
CA GLY A 71 2.30 18.02 7.86
C GLY A 71 3.20 17.07 7.06
N SER A 72 3.84 16.09 7.71
CA SER A 72 4.62 15.01 7.07
C SER A 72 3.75 13.91 6.43
N ARG A 73 2.51 14.23 6.05
CA ARG A 73 1.45 13.30 5.63
C ARG A 73 0.64 13.93 4.50
N ALA A 74 0.12 13.12 3.59
CA ALA A 74 -0.77 13.59 2.52
C ALA A 74 -2.07 14.12 3.12
N ILE A 75 -2.16 15.44 3.28
CA ILE A 75 -3.41 16.16 3.54
C ILE A 75 -4.12 16.23 2.20
N ILE A 76 -5.21 15.50 2.07
CA ILE A 76 -6.08 15.56 0.92
C ILE A 76 -7.03 16.74 1.14
N GLY A 77 -7.13 17.63 0.16
CA GLY A 77 -8.05 18.76 0.11
C GLY A 77 -9.17 18.45 -0.88
N GLY A 78 -10.42 18.89 -0.65
CA GLY A 78 -11.49 18.85 -1.65
C GLY A 78 -12.77 18.13 -1.22
N GLN A 79 -13.65 18.84 -0.51
CA GLN A 79 -15.09 18.54 -0.63
C GLN A 79 -15.45 18.54 -2.12
N ASN A 80 -16.11 17.48 -2.57
CA ASN A 80 -16.48 17.23 -3.98
C ASN A 80 -15.34 16.79 -4.92
N ASP A 81 -14.14 16.48 -4.42
CA ASP A 81 -13.06 15.90 -5.25
C ASP A 81 -12.82 14.42 -4.94
N TYR A 82 -12.66 14.10 -3.65
CA TYR A 82 -12.41 12.73 -3.18
C TYR A 82 -13.52 12.20 -2.27
N LEU A 83 -14.08 13.09 -1.46
CA LEU A 83 -15.13 12.80 -0.50
C LEU A 83 -16.13 13.96 -0.48
N LYS A 84 -17.38 13.65 -0.12
CA LYS A 84 -18.39 14.67 0.16
C LYS A 84 -19.11 14.36 1.46
N LEU A 85 -19.06 15.32 2.39
CA LEU A 85 -19.91 15.33 3.57
C LEU A 85 -21.18 16.10 3.27
N THR A 86 -22.34 15.50 3.59
CA THR A 86 -23.64 16.15 3.46
C THR A 86 -24.32 16.15 4.83
N SER A 87 -24.76 17.33 5.26
CA SER A 87 -25.54 17.49 6.48
C SER A 87 -27.02 17.66 6.18
N SER A 88 -27.88 17.05 6.98
CA SER A 88 -29.34 17.16 6.89
C SER A 88 -29.99 17.11 8.28
N ASN A 89 -31.33 17.17 8.33
CA ASN A 89 -32.13 17.03 9.56
C ASN A 89 -31.61 17.87 10.74
N THR A 90 -31.25 19.12 10.43
CA THR A 90 -30.63 20.04 11.37
C THR A 90 -31.67 20.60 12.35
N GLY A 91 -31.29 20.72 13.62
CA GLY A 91 -32.17 21.25 14.67
C GLY A 91 -31.40 21.71 15.91
N TYR A 92 -32.00 22.64 16.66
CA TYR A 92 -31.49 23.09 17.96
C TYR A 92 -32.58 22.99 19.02
N ASP A 93 -32.28 22.32 20.12
CA ASP A 93 -33.12 22.31 21.31
C ASP A 93 -32.48 23.20 22.38
N ALA A 94 -33.10 24.35 22.62
CA ALA A 94 -32.62 25.33 23.61
C ALA A 94 -32.79 24.85 25.06
N GLY A 95 -33.70 23.90 25.32
CA GLY A 95 -33.92 23.33 26.66
C GLY A 95 -32.79 22.38 27.06
N THR A 96 -32.32 21.56 26.13
CA THR A 96 -31.19 20.64 26.34
C THR A 96 -29.84 21.20 25.89
N GLN A 97 -29.83 22.35 25.19
CA GLN A 97 -28.65 22.97 24.59
C GLN A 97 -27.94 22.06 23.57
N ILE A 98 -28.72 21.23 22.86
CA ILE A 98 -28.21 20.31 21.85
C ILE A 98 -28.49 20.84 20.45
N PHE A 99 -27.42 20.97 19.67
CA PHE A 99 -27.50 21.16 18.23
C PHE A 99 -27.29 19.81 17.54
N SER A 100 -28.31 19.31 16.85
CA SER A 100 -28.29 18.00 16.18
C SER A 100 -28.35 18.15 14.67
N PHE A 101 -27.65 17.28 13.96
CA PHE A 101 -27.72 17.16 12.51
C PHE A 101 -27.26 15.78 12.07
N ASP A 102 -27.79 15.32 10.96
CA ASP A 102 -27.40 14.06 10.34
C ASP A 102 -26.25 14.29 9.36
N VAL A 103 -25.29 13.38 9.29
CA VAL A 103 -24.15 13.44 8.37
C VAL A 103 -24.02 12.16 7.57
N THR A 104 -23.89 12.28 6.25
CA THR A 104 -23.47 11.20 5.36
C THR A 104 -22.10 11.49 4.73
N VAL A 105 -21.37 10.42 4.40
CA VAL A 105 -20.10 10.43 3.68
C VAL A 105 -20.33 9.80 2.31
N GLN A 106 -19.99 10.52 1.24
CA GLN A 106 -19.98 9.97 -0.12
C GLN A 106 -18.55 9.77 -0.60
N ASN A 107 -18.29 8.61 -1.20
CA ASN A 107 -17.02 8.30 -1.85
C ASN A 107 -17.00 8.82 -3.30
N LEU A 108 -16.03 9.65 -3.67
CA LEU A 108 -15.84 10.13 -5.05
C LEU A 108 -14.54 9.59 -5.68
N LEU A 109 -13.80 8.75 -4.95
CA LEU A 109 -12.63 8.03 -5.43
C LEU A 109 -13.06 6.87 -6.34
N ASN A 110 -12.08 6.31 -7.05
CA ASN A 110 -12.28 5.03 -7.73
C ASN A 110 -12.02 3.86 -6.76
N GLU A 111 -11.19 4.11 -5.75
CA GLU A 111 -10.87 3.21 -4.66
C GLU A 111 -12.06 3.03 -3.71
N ALA A 112 -12.27 1.80 -3.24
CA ALA A 112 -13.23 1.53 -2.18
C ALA A 112 -12.70 2.02 -0.82
N LEU A 113 -13.58 2.58 -0.01
CA LEU A 113 -13.30 3.07 1.34
C LEU A 113 -13.85 2.11 2.40
N GLY A 114 -13.28 2.16 3.61
CA GLY A 114 -13.66 1.26 4.70
C GLY A 114 -13.24 -0.18 4.47
N THR A 115 -12.25 -0.42 3.59
CA THR A 115 -11.78 -1.77 3.27
C THR A 115 -10.38 -1.76 2.67
N ALA A 116 -9.62 -2.84 2.93
CA ALA A 116 -8.33 -3.07 2.27
C ALA A 116 -8.46 -3.86 0.95
N ASN A 117 -9.56 -4.61 0.77
CA ASN A 117 -9.70 -5.61 -0.30
C ASN A 117 -10.98 -5.49 -1.13
N GLY A 118 -11.85 -4.53 -0.82
CA GLY A 118 -13.11 -4.33 -1.54
C GLY A 118 -14.26 -5.23 -1.08
N VAL A 119 -14.02 -6.16 -0.14
CA VAL A 119 -14.99 -7.22 0.24
C VAL A 119 -15.31 -7.21 1.73
N ALA A 120 -14.28 -7.10 2.58
CA ALA A 120 -14.44 -7.11 4.03
C ALA A 120 -14.40 -5.69 4.58
N VAL A 121 -15.35 -5.36 5.45
CA VAL A 121 -15.36 -4.10 6.20
C VAL A 121 -14.13 -4.08 7.10
N ASP A 122 -13.38 -2.97 7.05
CA ASP A 122 -12.28 -2.71 7.96
C ASP A 122 -12.84 -2.53 9.39
N PRO A 123 -12.26 -3.19 10.42
CA PRO A 123 -12.76 -3.06 11.79
C PRO A 123 -12.73 -1.64 12.35
N GLY A 124 -11.88 -0.76 11.81
CA GLY A 124 -11.84 0.66 12.15
C GLY A 124 -12.84 1.52 11.37
N GLY A 125 -13.50 0.95 10.35
CA GLY A 125 -14.51 1.61 9.52
C GLY A 125 -14.01 2.87 8.80
N ILE A 126 -14.95 3.75 8.50
CA ILE A 126 -14.68 5.13 8.08
C ILE A 126 -14.96 6.02 9.30
N ARG A 127 -13.95 6.78 9.76
CA ARG A 127 -14.08 7.64 10.95
C ARG A 127 -14.01 9.11 10.57
N ALA A 128 -15.09 9.83 10.84
CA ALA A 128 -15.12 11.29 10.81
C ALA A 128 -14.76 11.82 12.19
N PHE A 129 -13.58 12.44 12.32
CA PHE A 129 -13.10 12.93 13.62
C PHE A 129 -12.93 14.45 13.63
N PHE A 130 -13.16 15.03 14.81
CA PHE A 130 -12.96 16.46 15.04
C PHE A 130 -11.48 16.72 15.28
N HIS A 131 -10.79 17.16 14.23
CA HIS A 131 -9.40 17.61 14.35
C HIS A 131 -9.31 18.86 15.22
N THR A 132 -10.24 19.79 14.99
CA THR A 132 -10.50 20.92 15.88
C THR A 132 -11.94 20.83 16.34
N GLY A 133 -12.13 20.77 17.66
CA GLY A 133 -13.46 20.67 18.26
C GLY A 133 -14.35 21.89 17.99
N PRO A 134 -15.66 21.78 18.26
CA PRO A 134 -16.61 22.89 18.13
C PRO A 134 -16.19 24.09 18.96
N THR A 135 -15.91 25.22 18.29
CA THR A 135 -15.51 26.48 18.93
C THR A 135 -16.55 27.55 18.61
N VAL A 136 -17.04 28.26 19.63
CA VAL A 136 -17.99 29.37 19.43
C VAL A 136 -17.25 30.53 18.74
N THR A 137 -17.68 30.87 17.53
CA THR A 137 -17.08 31.95 16.72
C THR A 137 -17.96 33.19 16.63
N SER A 138 -19.23 33.08 17.06
CA SER A 138 -20.14 34.22 17.26
C SER A 138 -21.06 33.94 18.45
N GLY A 139 -21.22 34.92 19.33
CA GLY A 139 -21.85 34.75 20.64
C GLY A 139 -20.82 34.45 21.73
N THR A 140 -21.25 33.78 22.79
CA THR A 140 -20.39 33.45 23.94
C THR A 140 -20.56 32.00 24.41
N GLY A 141 -19.66 31.56 25.28
CA GLY A 141 -19.68 30.23 25.89
C GLY A 141 -18.77 29.23 25.18
N SER A 142 -18.87 27.97 25.59
CA SER A 142 -18.07 26.85 25.09
C SER A 142 -18.95 25.79 24.44
N ALA A 143 -18.51 25.25 23.30
CA ALA A 143 -19.19 24.15 22.64
C ALA A 143 -18.34 22.86 22.71
N SER A 144 -18.98 21.71 22.61
CA SER A 144 -18.31 20.41 22.58
C SER A 144 -19.10 19.39 21.77
N VAL A 145 -18.47 18.27 21.41
CA VAL A 145 -19.20 17.11 20.85
C VAL A 145 -19.94 16.41 22.00
N ALA A 146 -21.19 16.02 21.78
CA ALA A 146 -22.07 15.46 22.82
C ALA A 146 -22.24 13.94 22.75
N ASN A 147 -22.23 13.36 21.53
CA ASN A 147 -22.57 11.95 21.32
C ASN A 147 -21.57 11.20 20.43
N ALA A 148 -20.27 11.53 20.51
CA ALA A 148 -19.25 10.81 19.74
C ALA A 148 -19.27 9.31 20.05
N ASP A 149 -19.01 8.47 19.04
CA ASP A 149 -18.92 7.01 19.21
C ASP A 149 -17.69 6.60 20.01
N GLY A 150 -16.66 7.45 19.96
CA GLY A 150 -15.44 7.26 20.72
C GLY A 150 -14.49 8.44 20.63
N VAL A 151 -13.35 8.30 21.28
CA VAL A 151 -12.21 9.22 21.24
C VAL A 151 -10.95 8.44 20.87
N ALA A 152 -10.08 9.03 20.07
CA ALA A 152 -8.83 8.40 19.68
C ALA A 152 -7.71 9.42 19.45
N SER A 153 -6.47 8.98 19.60
CA SER A 153 -5.29 9.79 19.24
C SER A 153 -4.94 9.64 17.76
N ILE A 154 -5.64 10.36 16.87
CA ILE A 154 -5.51 10.19 15.41
C ILE A 154 -4.42 11.13 14.86
N THR A 155 -4.65 12.44 15.00
CA THR A 155 -3.71 13.53 14.65
C THR A 155 -3.32 14.39 15.85
N GLY A 156 -4.08 14.29 16.94
CA GLY A 156 -3.81 14.84 18.26
C GLY A 156 -4.44 13.91 19.30
N GLU A 157 -4.27 14.21 20.58
CA GLU A 157 -4.85 13.41 21.68
C GLU A 157 -6.37 13.64 21.80
N ASP A 158 -7.08 12.63 22.33
CA ASP A 158 -8.51 12.69 22.69
C ASP A 158 -9.46 13.28 21.65
N GLN A 159 -9.27 12.96 20.36
CA GLN A 159 -10.11 13.48 19.28
C GLN A 159 -11.41 12.67 19.17
N PRO A 160 -12.59 13.30 19.36
CA PRO A 160 -13.86 12.60 19.22
C PRO A 160 -14.15 12.27 17.75
N TYR A 161 -14.75 11.11 17.52
CA TYR A 161 -15.08 10.64 16.17
C TYR A 161 -16.45 9.97 16.10
N PHE A 162 -16.98 9.93 14.87
CA PHE A 162 -18.17 9.19 14.46
C PHE A 162 -17.78 8.16 13.39
N THR A 163 -18.36 6.98 13.45
CA THR A 163 -17.93 5.81 12.67
C THR A 163 -19.03 5.35 11.72
N TYR A 164 -18.65 5.11 10.47
CA TYR A 164 -19.47 4.49 9.44
C TYR A 164 -18.88 3.10 9.16
N ASN A 165 -19.56 2.07 9.67
CA ASN A 165 -19.11 0.67 9.62
C ASN A 165 -19.59 -0.01 8.33
N GLU A 166 -19.15 0.50 7.20
CA GLU A 166 -19.54 0.02 5.88
C GLU A 166 -18.39 0.18 4.87
N ILE A 167 -18.54 -0.48 3.72
CA ILE A 167 -17.69 -0.25 2.55
C ILE A 167 -18.41 0.76 1.68
N LEU A 168 -17.70 1.80 1.22
CA LEU A 168 -18.21 2.68 0.18
C LEU A 168 -17.44 2.43 -1.11
N GLN A 169 -18.09 1.82 -2.09
CA GLN A 169 -17.61 1.80 -3.46
C GLN A 169 -17.66 3.20 -4.07
N LYS A 170 -17.13 3.34 -5.28
CA LYS A 170 -17.20 4.59 -6.04
C LYS A 170 -18.65 5.11 -6.09
N ASP A 171 -18.81 6.40 -5.81
CA ASP A 171 -20.06 7.17 -5.84
C ASP A 171 -21.11 6.80 -4.78
N GLU A 172 -20.87 5.75 -3.98
CA GLU A 172 -21.77 5.34 -2.90
C GLU A 172 -21.78 6.33 -1.72
N VAL A 173 -22.93 6.41 -1.07
CA VAL A 173 -23.20 7.26 0.08
C VAL A 173 -23.44 6.37 1.30
N SER A 174 -22.79 6.71 2.41
CA SER A 174 -22.94 6.04 3.69
C SER A 174 -24.37 6.10 4.22
N GLN A 175 -24.67 5.22 5.18
CA GLN A 175 -25.80 5.45 6.08
C GLN A 175 -25.65 6.80 6.79
N SER A 176 -26.80 7.40 7.13
CA SER A 176 -26.85 8.64 7.90
C SER A 176 -26.43 8.40 9.35
N HIS A 177 -25.58 9.27 9.88
CA HIS A 177 -25.19 9.25 11.29
C HIS A 177 -25.54 10.57 11.98
N THR A 178 -26.30 10.52 13.07
CA THR A 178 -26.70 11.72 13.81
C THR A 178 -25.55 12.20 14.70
N TRP A 179 -25.16 13.45 14.52
CA TRP A 179 -24.17 14.16 15.33
C TRP A 179 -24.88 15.17 16.22
N GLN A 180 -24.45 15.25 17.47
CA GLN A 180 -24.95 16.17 18.47
C GLN A 180 -23.79 16.95 19.07
N LEU A 181 -23.96 18.27 19.15
CA LEU A 181 -23.02 19.18 19.77
C LEU A 181 -23.71 19.84 20.98
N ASN A 182 -23.00 19.90 22.11
CA ASN A 182 -23.37 20.78 23.21
C ASN A 182 -23.06 22.21 22.78
N VAL A 183 -24.09 23.05 22.67
CA VAL A 183 -23.95 24.44 22.23
C VAL A 183 -24.82 25.35 23.12
N PRO A 184 -24.22 26.30 23.87
CA PRO A 184 -24.98 27.14 24.78
C PRO A 184 -25.92 28.07 24.01
N THR A 185 -27.03 28.45 24.63
CA THR A 185 -28.04 29.35 24.02
C THR A 185 -27.49 30.74 23.68
N THR A 186 -26.33 31.10 24.24
CA THR A 186 -25.63 32.37 23.94
C THR A 186 -24.74 32.30 22.70
N ALA A 187 -24.51 31.11 22.13
CA ALA A 187 -23.77 30.95 20.88
C ALA A 187 -24.71 31.09 19.68
N SER A 188 -24.24 31.80 18.66
CA SER A 188 -24.96 31.97 17.38
C SER A 188 -24.27 31.22 16.24
N THR A 189 -22.95 31.05 16.31
CA THR A 189 -22.18 30.29 15.31
C THR A 189 -21.07 29.50 15.99
N VAL A 190 -20.90 28.26 15.53
CA VAL A 190 -19.85 27.35 15.98
C VAL A 190 -19.07 26.88 14.76
N SER A 191 -17.75 26.87 14.86
CA SER A 191 -16.84 26.38 13.83
C SER A 191 -16.06 25.18 14.32
N PHE A 192 -15.80 24.22 13.44
CA PHE A 192 -15.01 23.03 13.73
C PHE A 192 -14.34 22.51 12.46
N LYS A 193 -13.31 21.66 12.64
CA LYS A 193 -12.58 21.06 11.53
C LYS A 193 -12.70 19.54 11.58
N ILE A 194 -13.25 18.94 10.53
CA ILE A 194 -13.42 17.50 10.42
C ILE A 194 -12.34 16.91 9.54
N TYR A 195 -11.85 15.74 9.91
CA TYR A 195 -11.05 14.89 9.06
C TYR A 195 -11.68 13.51 8.92
N ILE A 196 -11.47 12.88 7.76
CA ILE A 196 -11.86 11.48 7.53
C ILE A 196 -10.62 10.60 7.61
N GLU A 197 -10.66 9.60 8.48
CA GLU A 197 -9.70 8.51 8.57
C GLU A 197 -10.36 7.21 8.11
N THR A 198 -9.77 6.53 7.12
CA THR A 198 -10.28 5.25 6.64
C THR A 198 -9.17 4.43 5.97
N THR A 199 -9.35 3.11 5.95
CA THR A 199 -8.60 2.21 5.09
C THR A 199 -9.11 2.31 3.66
N VAL A 200 -8.19 2.48 2.72
CA VAL A 200 -8.46 2.58 1.28
C VAL A 200 -7.93 1.34 0.57
N GLN A 201 -8.71 0.79 -0.36
CA GLN A 201 -8.25 -0.27 -1.24
C GLN A 201 -7.25 0.27 -2.26
N TYR A 202 -6.06 -0.32 -2.33
CA TYR A 202 -5.08 0.05 -3.37
C TYR A 202 -5.48 -0.54 -4.71
N LEU A 203 -5.36 0.26 -5.78
CA LEU A 203 -5.56 -0.15 -7.17
C LEU A 203 -4.21 -0.25 -7.89
N LEU A 204 -3.33 -1.13 -7.40
CA LEU A 204 -2.03 -1.41 -8.03
C LEU A 204 -2.18 -2.53 -9.07
N VAL A 205 -1.77 -2.25 -10.30
CA VAL A 205 -1.88 -3.14 -11.44
C VAL A 205 -0.48 -3.50 -11.94
N ILE A 206 -0.18 -4.79 -12.10
CA ILE A 206 1.01 -5.20 -12.87
C ILE A 206 0.70 -4.90 -14.33
N ASN A 207 1.43 -3.94 -14.90
CA ASN A 207 1.09 -3.28 -16.16
C ASN A 207 1.95 -3.74 -17.35
N GLU A 208 3.21 -4.09 -17.08
CA GLU A 208 4.15 -4.54 -18.08
C GLU A 208 5.16 -5.52 -17.45
N VAL A 209 5.60 -6.53 -18.20
CA VAL A 209 6.55 -7.54 -17.72
C VAL A 209 7.54 -7.91 -18.83
N MET A 210 8.84 -7.75 -18.56
CA MET A 210 9.91 -8.32 -19.38
C MET A 210 10.35 -9.64 -18.77
N VAL A 211 9.83 -10.74 -19.32
CA VAL A 211 10.13 -12.12 -18.87
C VAL A 211 11.47 -12.60 -19.43
N ASN A 212 11.71 -12.41 -20.73
CA ASN A 212 12.83 -13.01 -21.43
C ASN A 212 13.67 -11.93 -22.11
N PRO A 213 14.45 -11.14 -21.37
CA PRO A 213 15.27 -10.07 -21.95
C PRO A 213 16.30 -10.65 -22.94
N LEU A 214 16.55 -9.95 -24.05
CA LEU A 214 17.65 -10.32 -24.94
C LEU A 214 18.98 -9.88 -24.34
N ASN A 215 20.01 -10.72 -24.45
CA ASN A 215 21.37 -10.28 -24.29
C ASN A 215 21.83 -9.45 -25.51
N PRO A 216 22.05 -8.12 -25.39
CA PRO A 216 22.50 -7.31 -26.52
C PRO A 216 23.97 -7.57 -26.88
N ASP A 217 24.74 -8.24 -26.00
CA ASP A 217 26.09 -8.70 -26.30
C ASP A 217 26.24 -10.18 -25.88
N PRO A 218 26.18 -11.14 -26.82
CA PRO A 218 26.36 -12.56 -26.50
C PRO A 218 27.73 -12.89 -25.87
N ASN A 219 28.68 -11.95 -25.88
CA ASN A 219 30.00 -12.06 -25.27
C ASN A 219 30.24 -11.04 -24.13
N GLY A 220 29.23 -10.25 -23.75
CA GLY A 220 29.34 -9.18 -22.77
C GLY A 220 29.10 -9.64 -21.33
N PRO A 221 29.53 -8.86 -20.31
CA PRO A 221 29.27 -9.16 -18.91
C PRO A 221 27.80 -8.87 -18.57
N GLY A 222 26.94 -9.84 -18.82
CA GLY A 222 25.51 -9.79 -18.48
C GLY A 222 24.84 -11.07 -18.95
N VAL A 223 24.58 -11.97 -18.01
CA VAL A 223 23.69 -13.11 -18.21
C VAL A 223 22.25 -12.58 -18.24
N ASP A 224 21.33 -13.26 -18.94
CA ASP A 224 19.92 -12.83 -19.08
C ASP A 224 19.21 -12.51 -17.74
N THR A 225 19.75 -12.98 -16.61
CA THR A 225 19.17 -12.90 -15.26
C THR A 225 19.04 -11.51 -14.65
N ASP A 226 19.83 -10.51 -15.06
CA ASP A 226 19.83 -9.18 -14.41
C ASP A 226 18.93 -8.15 -15.12
N ARG A 227 18.18 -8.61 -16.14
CA ARG A 227 17.44 -7.74 -17.07
C ARG A 227 15.94 -8.01 -17.09
N GLU A 228 15.48 -8.94 -16.27
CA GLU A 228 14.07 -9.12 -15.99
C GLU A 228 13.56 -7.94 -15.16
N TRP A 229 12.34 -7.52 -15.46
CA TRP A 229 11.67 -6.46 -14.72
C TRP A 229 10.17 -6.56 -14.93
N PHE A 230 9.44 -5.92 -14.02
CA PHE A 230 8.01 -5.68 -14.17
C PHE A 230 7.67 -4.27 -13.73
N GLU A 231 6.59 -3.76 -14.28
CA GLU A 231 6.07 -2.44 -14.00
C GLU A 231 4.76 -2.54 -13.22
N VAL A 232 4.60 -1.63 -12.26
CA VAL A 232 3.37 -1.44 -11.50
C VAL A 232 2.80 -0.07 -11.82
N TYR A 233 1.55 -0.06 -12.28
CA TYR A 233 0.74 1.12 -12.50
C TYR A 233 -0.20 1.36 -11.32
N ASN A 234 -0.35 2.62 -10.91
CA ASN A 234 -1.36 3.02 -9.93
C ASN A 234 -2.61 3.53 -10.64
N ALA A 235 -3.64 2.68 -10.73
CA ALA A 235 -4.95 3.03 -11.31
C ALA A 235 -5.84 3.85 -10.35
N GLY A 236 -5.38 4.09 -9.13
CA GLY A 236 -6.05 4.90 -8.13
C GLY A 236 -5.86 6.40 -8.35
N ARG A 237 -6.62 7.19 -7.58
CA ARG A 237 -6.52 8.65 -7.47
C ARG A 237 -5.63 9.09 -6.30
N LEU A 238 -5.15 8.16 -5.48
CA LEU A 238 -4.26 8.43 -4.34
C LEU A 238 -2.85 7.86 -4.55
N PRO A 239 -1.80 8.54 -4.05
CA PRO A 239 -0.46 7.99 -4.08
C PRO A 239 -0.36 6.74 -3.20
N VAL A 240 0.32 5.70 -3.69
CA VAL A 240 0.56 4.47 -2.93
C VAL A 240 2.04 4.38 -2.56
N GLN A 241 2.33 4.32 -1.26
CA GLN A 241 3.66 3.99 -0.76
C GLN A 241 3.80 2.47 -0.70
N MET A 242 4.70 1.94 -1.51
CA MET A 242 4.95 0.51 -1.66
C MET A 242 5.99 -0.04 -0.68
N GLN A 243 6.71 0.81 0.05
CA GLN A 243 7.61 0.34 1.12
C GLN A 243 6.85 -0.56 2.10
N GLY A 244 7.41 -1.73 2.36
CA GLY A 244 6.84 -2.76 3.23
C GLY A 244 5.83 -3.69 2.56
N LEU A 245 5.40 -3.42 1.33
CA LEU A 245 4.69 -4.40 0.51
C LEU A 245 5.60 -5.58 0.16
N LEU A 246 4.98 -6.70 -0.17
CA LEU A 246 5.61 -7.93 -0.57
C LEU A 246 5.44 -8.14 -2.07
N ILE A 247 6.50 -8.57 -2.75
CA ILE A 247 6.46 -9.08 -4.11
C ILE A 247 6.97 -10.52 -4.14
N ALA A 248 6.43 -11.33 -5.04
CA ALA A 248 6.88 -12.71 -5.24
C ALA A 248 6.59 -13.20 -6.66
N ASP A 249 7.44 -14.11 -7.13
CA ASP A 249 7.22 -15.02 -8.24
C ASP A 249 6.77 -16.41 -7.74
N SER A 250 6.08 -17.18 -8.57
CA SER A 250 5.66 -18.54 -8.26
C SER A 250 5.21 -19.30 -9.51
N ALA A 251 5.66 -20.56 -9.61
CA ALA A 251 5.56 -21.47 -10.77
C ALA A 251 6.78 -21.35 -11.70
N GLY A 252 7.23 -22.48 -12.25
CA GLY A 252 8.49 -22.59 -13.00
C GLY A 252 9.77 -22.52 -12.16
N SER A 253 9.88 -21.51 -11.28
CA SER A 253 11.08 -21.20 -10.46
C SER A 253 11.08 -21.81 -9.04
N GLY A 254 9.97 -22.48 -8.64
CA GLY A 254 9.70 -22.91 -7.27
C GLY A 254 9.01 -21.80 -6.44
N ARG A 255 8.37 -22.14 -5.31
CA ARG A 255 7.77 -21.10 -4.44
C ARG A 255 8.90 -20.37 -3.71
N ARG A 256 9.27 -19.18 -4.17
CA ARG A 256 10.29 -18.34 -3.53
C ARG A 256 9.73 -17.60 -2.32
N PRO A 257 10.57 -17.21 -1.35
CA PRO A 257 10.15 -16.35 -0.26
C PRO A 257 9.72 -14.98 -0.80
N TYR A 258 8.77 -14.35 -0.12
CA TYR A 258 8.40 -12.98 -0.44
C TYR A 258 9.60 -12.05 -0.33
N HIS A 259 9.78 -11.18 -1.32
CA HIS A 259 10.66 -10.03 -1.23
C HIS A 259 9.89 -8.85 -0.63
N ARG A 260 10.41 -8.28 0.45
CA ARG A 260 9.83 -7.08 1.06
C ARG A 260 10.47 -5.84 0.44
N ILE A 261 9.64 -4.90 -0.03
CA ILE A 261 10.13 -3.60 -0.51
C ILE A 261 10.71 -2.83 0.67
N ALA A 262 12.03 -2.67 0.71
CA ALA A 262 12.73 -2.17 1.89
C ALA A 262 12.89 -0.65 1.90
N SER A 263 13.01 -0.03 0.72
CA SER A 263 13.18 1.42 0.56
C SER A 263 11.86 2.12 0.25
N LEU A 264 11.84 3.44 0.40
CA LEU A 264 10.72 4.27 -0.06
C LEU A 264 10.52 4.07 -1.57
N LEU A 265 9.28 3.81 -1.96
CA LEU A 265 8.86 3.66 -3.35
C LEU A 265 7.41 4.13 -3.45
N THR A 266 7.19 5.36 -3.88
CA THR A 266 5.84 5.94 -4.01
C THR A 266 5.41 5.96 -5.46
N VAL A 267 4.23 5.43 -5.73
CA VAL A 267 3.59 5.50 -7.04
C VAL A 267 2.50 6.56 -6.98
N ALA A 268 2.70 7.68 -7.66
CA ALA A 268 1.68 8.72 -7.76
C ALA A 268 0.44 8.20 -8.54
N PRO A 269 -0.73 8.85 -8.39
CA PRO A 269 -1.91 8.53 -9.19
C PRO A 269 -1.60 8.56 -10.70
N GLY A 270 -1.98 7.52 -11.42
CA GLY A 270 -1.72 7.41 -12.87
C GLY A 270 -0.25 7.27 -13.26
N ALA A 271 0.65 7.04 -12.30
CA ALA A 271 2.07 6.87 -12.56
C ALA A 271 2.50 5.40 -12.50
N TYR A 272 3.74 5.17 -12.94
CA TYR A 272 4.36 3.85 -13.06
C TYR A 272 5.62 3.76 -12.21
N VAL A 273 5.88 2.59 -11.65
CA VAL A 273 7.20 2.23 -11.10
C VAL A 273 7.68 0.91 -11.67
N VAL A 274 8.97 0.84 -11.95
CA VAL A 274 9.64 -0.32 -12.54
C VAL A 274 10.49 -0.98 -11.46
N LEU A 275 10.23 -2.26 -11.24
CA LEU A 275 10.97 -3.11 -10.33
C LEU A 275 11.78 -4.11 -11.15
N GLY A 276 13.07 -4.22 -10.88
CA GLY A 276 13.99 -5.07 -11.65
C GLY A 276 15.11 -5.65 -10.81
N ALA A 277 15.95 -6.50 -11.41
CA ALA A 277 17.07 -7.10 -10.68
C ALA A 277 18.14 -6.08 -10.27
N SER A 278 18.41 -5.07 -11.10
CA SER A 278 19.46 -4.07 -10.87
C SER A 278 19.03 -2.66 -11.30
N THR A 279 19.43 -1.63 -10.54
CA THR A 279 19.32 -0.22 -10.93
C THR A 279 20.53 0.27 -11.72
N ASN A 280 21.57 -0.56 -11.88
CA ASN A 280 22.72 -0.21 -12.71
C ASN A 280 22.34 -0.30 -14.19
N THR A 281 22.22 0.85 -14.83
CA THR A 281 21.81 1.02 -16.23
C THR A 281 22.72 0.30 -17.23
N VAL A 282 23.96 0.00 -16.87
CA VAL A 282 24.88 -0.77 -17.72
C VAL A 282 24.52 -2.26 -17.70
N SER A 283 24.29 -2.83 -16.51
CA SER A 283 24.01 -4.26 -16.38
C SER A 283 22.57 -4.60 -16.79
N ASN A 284 21.61 -3.74 -16.43
CA ASN A 284 20.19 -3.98 -16.66
C ASN A 284 19.72 -3.66 -18.10
N GLY A 285 20.63 -3.24 -18.99
CA GLY A 285 20.31 -2.93 -20.38
C GLY A 285 19.64 -1.56 -20.59
N GLY A 286 19.77 -0.63 -19.64
CA GLY A 286 19.25 0.74 -19.74
C GLY A 286 17.81 0.92 -19.25
N VAL A 287 17.24 -0.08 -18.58
CA VAL A 287 15.89 -0.01 -18.02
C VAL A 287 15.86 1.00 -16.85
N PRO A 288 14.88 1.92 -16.79
CA PRO A 288 14.74 2.91 -15.72
C PRO A 288 14.12 2.28 -14.45
N VAL A 289 14.82 1.32 -13.85
CA VAL A 289 14.41 0.63 -12.62
C VAL A 289 14.41 1.59 -11.42
N ASP A 290 13.28 1.74 -10.74
CA ASP A 290 13.19 2.52 -9.50
C ASP A 290 13.58 1.72 -8.26
N TYR A 291 13.35 0.41 -8.30
CA TYR A 291 13.58 -0.47 -7.16
C TYR A 291 14.23 -1.78 -7.60
N SER A 292 15.41 -2.06 -7.04
CA SER A 292 16.09 -3.34 -7.25
C SER A 292 15.60 -4.37 -6.25
N TYR A 293 15.13 -5.51 -6.75
CA TYR A 293 14.88 -6.71 -5.95
C TYR A 293 16.08 -7.67 -5.92
N GLY A 294 17.20 -7.33 -6.56
CA GLY A 294 18.36 -8.22 -6.67
C GLY A 294 17.99 -9.53 -7.36
N GLY A 295 18.38 -10.66 -6.77
CA GLY A 295 18.07 -12.00 -7.29
C GLY A 295 16.84 -12.67 -6.65
N THR A 296 16.01 -11.96 -5.89
CA THR A 296 14.91 -12.60 -5.14
C THR A 296 13.74 -13.00 -6.04
N ILE A 297 13.52 -12.26 -7.12
CA ILE A 297 12.54 -12.54 -8.16
C ILE A 297 13.30 -13.07 -9.38
N ALA A 298 12.81 -14.14 -10.01
CA ALA A 298 13.24 -14.52 -11.35
C ALA A 298 12.07 -15.08 -12.12
N LEU A 299 11.89 -14.58 -13.33
CA LEU A 299 10.75 -14.86 -14.18
C LEU A 299 11.10 -16.02 -15.11
N ALA A 300 10.53 -17.20 -14.85
CA ALA A 300 10.83 -18.34 -15.72
C ALA A 300 10.34 -18.08 -17.15
N ASN A 301 11.16 -18.38 -18.17
CA ASN A 301 10.82 -18.26 -19.59
C ASN A 301 9.70 -19.21 -20.07
N SER A 302 9.03 -19.93 -19.17
CA SER A 302 8.01 -20.93 -19.49
C SER A 302 6.68 -20.65 -18.78
N VAL A 303 6.66 -20.83 -17.47
CA VAL A 303 5.48 -20.67 -16.61
C VAL A 303 5.92 -19.93 -15.37
N ASP A 304 5.24 -18.85 -15.02
CA ASP A 304 5.44 -18.15 -13.75
C ASP A 304 4.20 -17.32 -13.38
N ALA A 305 4.20 -16.76 -12.18
CA ALA A 305 3.19 -15.85 -11.68
C ALA A 305 3.81 -14.81 -10.77
N LEU A 306 3.56 -13.54 -11.09
CA LEU A 306 3.96 -12.40 -10.27
C LEU A 306 2.82 -11.94 -9.37
N LYS A 307 3.15 -11.55 -8.14
CA LYS A 307 2.18 -11.11 -7.14
C LYS A 307 2.73 -9.94 -6.34
N ILE A 308 1.87 -8.95 -6.11
CA ILE A 308 2.06 -7.84 -5.16
C ILE A 308 1.10 -8.07 -4.00
N SER A 309 1.56 -7.88 -2.77
CA SER A 309 0.74 -8.08 -1.58
C SER A 309 1.08 -7.16 -0.44
N ARG A 310 0.13 -7.00 0.48
CA ARG A 310 0.40 -6.45 1.81
C ARG A 310 0.30 -7.55 2.85
N LEU A 311 1.03 -7.39 3.95
CA LEU A 311 0.82 -8.21 5.14
C LEU A 311 -0.63 -8.02 5.62
N GLY A 312 -1.28 -9.13 5.96
CA GLY A 312 -2.59 -9.14 6.58
C GLY A 312 -2.52 -8.69 8.04
N SER A 313 -3.71 -8.54 8.66
CA SER A 313 -3.83 -8.18 10.08
C SER A 313 -3.40 -9.32 11.03
N VAL A 314 -3.29 -10.54 10.50
CA VAL A 314 -2.84 -11.73 11.22
C VAL A 314 -1.43 -12.11 10.75
N PRO A 315 -0.49 -12.46 11.65
CA PRO A 315 0.84 -12.93 11.27
C PRO A 315 0.79 -14.09 10.28
N GLY A 316 1.49 -13.96 9.16
CA GLY A 316 1.57 -14.99 8.11
C GLY A 316 0.50 -14.88 7.02
N ASP A 317 -0.53 -14.05 7.19
CA ASP A 317 -1.50 -13.77 6.14
C ASP A 317 -1.00 -12.68 5.17
N THR A 318 -1.41 -12.79 3.90
CA THR A 318 -1.12 -11.79 2.87
C THR A 318 -2.37 -11.47 2.09
N LEU A 319 -2.68 -10.18 1.96
CA LEU A 319 -3.68 -9.72 1.00
C LEU A 319 -3.00 -9.46 -0.35
N THR A 320 -3.46 -10.16 -1.38
CA THR A 320 -3.08 -9.90 -2.77
C THR A 320 -3.65 -8.56 -3.23
N LEU A 321 -2.78 -7.68 -3.71
CA LEU A 321 -3.13 -6.37 -4.27
C LEU A 321 -3.17 -6.41 -5.79
N GLY A 322 -2.25 -7.16 -6.40
CA GLY A 322 -2.18 -7.40 -7.83
C GLY A 322 -1.51 -8.73 -8.10
N ARG A 323 -1.93 -9.42 -9.16
CA ARG A 323 -1.35 -10.70 -9.57
C ARG A 323 -1.50 -10.87 -11.07
N THR A 324 -0.49 -11.46 -11.69
CA THR A 324 -0.59 -11.98 -13.05
C THR A 324 0.17 -13.29 -13.18
N GLN A 325 -0.16 -14.10 -14.17
CA GLN A 325 0.51 -15.37 -14.46
C GLN A 325 0.55 -15.63 -15.97
N TYR A 326 1.49 -16.46 -16.39
CA TYR A 326 1.59 -16.97 -17.75
C TYR A 326 2.03 -18.44 -17.73
N GLY A 327 1.70 -19.16 -18.80
CA GLY A 327 2.14 -20.53 -19.01
C GLY A 327 2.52 -20.85 -20.46
N ASN A 328 2.45 -19.88 -21.37
CA ASN A 328 2.83 -20.05 -22.77
C ASN A 328 4.02 -19.18 -23.15
N ALA A 329 5.21 -19.77 -23.18
CA ALA A 329 6.46 -19.12 -23.56
C ALA A 329 6.39 -18.42 -24.94
N ALA A 330 5.69 -19.00 -25.91
CA ALA A 330 5.59 -18.45 -27.26
C ALA A 330 4.76 -17.16 -27.31
N ILE A 331 3.92 -16.92 -26.29
CA ILE A 331 3.10 -15.72 -26.15
C ILE A 331 3.78 -14.74 -25.18
N SER A 332 4.06 -15.19 -23.96
CA SER A 332 4.38 -14.31 -22.83
C SER A 332 5.86 -14.21 -22.47
N ALA A 333 6.73 -15.03 -23.07
CA ALA A 333 8.18 -15.01 -22.85
C ALA A 333 8.98 -14.88 -24.15
N GLN A 334 8.45 -14.09 -25.09
CA GLN A 334 9.14 -13.78 -26.35
C GLN A 334 10.44 -13.03 -26.06
N ALA A 335 11.53 -13.48 -26.69
CA ALA A 335 12.86 -12.93 -26.43
C ALA A 335 12.92 -11.43 -26.80
N GLY A 336 13.26 -10.61 -25.80
CA GLY A 336 13.46 -9.17 -25.91
C GLY A 336 12.18 -8.36 -26.08
N ILE A 337 11.01 -8.96 -25.85
CA ILE A 337 9.72 -8.29 -26.02
C ILE A 337 8.95 -8.41 -24.71
N SER A 338 8.65 -7.27 -24.07
CA SER A 338 7.79 -7.26 -22.90
C SER A 338 6.35 -7.59 -23.28
N ARG A 339 5.62 -8.10 -22.28
CA ARG A 339 4.17 -8.20 -22.33
C ARG A 339 3.57 -6.98 -21.67
N GLU A 340 2.69 -6.33 -22.39
CA GLU A 340 2.04 -5.08 -22.02
C GLU A 340 0.54 -5.31 -21.85
N LEU A 341 -0.03 -4.77 -20.79
CA LEU A 341 -1.46 -4.78 -20.53
C LEU A 341 -2.18 -3.82 -21.50
N LEU A 342 -3.28 -4.26 -22.11
CA LEU A 342 -4.08 -3.44 -23.04
C LEU A 342 -4.91 -2.40 -22.29
N ASN A 343 -5.70 -2.85 -21.32
CA ASN A 343 -6.57 -1.97 -20.52
C ASN A 343 -6.39 -2.28 -19.02
N PRO A 344 -5.82 -1.35 -18.24
CA PRO A 344 -5.65 -1.48 -16.79
C PRO A 344 -6.95 -1.57 -15.97
N ALA A 345 -8.11 -1.26 -16.56
CA ALA A 345 -9.41 -1.39 -15.91
C ALA A 345 -10.03 -2.79 -16.05
N LEU A 346 -9.45 -3.67 -16.88
CA LEU A 346 -9.90 -5.04 -17.11
C LEU A 346 -9.02 -6.05 -16.38
N ASP A 347 -9.44 -7.32 -16.39
CA ASP A 347 -8.68 -8.41 -15.75
C ASP A 347 -7.25 -8.50 -16.31
N ASN A 348 -6.27 -8.42 -15.41
CA ASN A 348 -4.84 -8.54 -15.71
C ASN A 348 -4.24 -9.87 -15.21
N SER A 349 -5.07 -10.81 -14.73
CA SER A 349 -4.60 -12.02 -14.05
C SER A 349 -3.88 -13.02 -14.96
N ASN A 350 -4.11 -13.01 -16.27
CA ASN A 350 -3.55 -13.96 -17.22
C ASN A 350 -2.86 -13.26 -18.40
N MET A 351 -1.52 -13.24 -18.39
CA MET A 351 -0.69 -12.67 -19.45
C MET A 351 -0.81 -13.37 -20.81
N ASP A 352 -1.31 -14.61 -20.86
CA ASP A 352 -1.61 -15.30 -22.12
C ASP A 352 -3.01 -14.95 -22.68
N GLY A 353 -3.78 -14.15 -21.94
CA GLY A 353 -5.14 -13.74 -22.29
C GLY A 353 -5.21 -12.57 -23.28
N SER A 354 -6.44 -12.19 -23.62
CA SER A 354 -6.72 -11.14 -24.62
C SER A 354 -6.46 -9.71 -24.16
N ASN A 355 -6.34 -9.47 -22.85
CA ASN A 355 -6.02 -8.16 -22.30
C ASN A 355 -4.50 -7.90 -22.22
N TRP A 356 -3.67 -8.75 -22.84
CA TRP A 356 -2.22 -8.61 -22.89
C TRP A 356 -1.70 -8.72 -24.32
N GLY A 357 -0.80 -7.81 -24.69
CA GLY A 357 -0.18 -7.69 -26.00
C GLY A 357 1.34 -7.73 -25.91
N SER A 358 1.98 -8.08 -27.02
CA SER A 358 3.44 -7.97 -27.13
C SER A 358 3.77 -6.53 -27.49
N ALA A 359 4.75 -5.93 -26.80
CA ALA A 359 5.20 -4.56 -27.10
C ALA A 359 5.51 -4.39 -28.59
N SER A 360 4.90 -3.37 -29.20
CA SER A 360 4.93 -3.12 -30.64
C SER A 360 5.86 -1.99 -31.06
N ASP A 361 6.26 -1.14 -30.11
CA ASP A 361 7.18 -0.04 -30.37
C ASP A 361 8.63 -0.52 -30.58
N ALA A 362 9.38 0.22 -31.40
CA ALA A 362 10.84 0.10 -31.52
C ALA A 362 11.50 0.37 -30.14
N PRO A 363 12.74 -0.10 -29.85
CA PRO A 363 13.27 -0.08 -28.50
C PRO A 363 13.21 1.33 -27.87
N PHE A 364 12.33 1.49 -26.88
CA PHE A 364 12.23 2.71 -26.08
C PHE A 364 13.31 2.76 -24.98
N TYR A 365 13.91 1.60 -24.68
CA TYR A 365 15.00 1.46 -23.72
C TYR A 365 16.02 0.41 -24.20
N GLY A 366 17.31 0.68 -23.95
CA GLY A 366 18.39 -0.22 -24.33
C GLY A 366 18.54 -0.44 -25.84
N THR A 367 19.47 -1.32 -26.22
CA THR A 367 19.80 -1.54 -27.65
C THR A 367 18.92 -2.60 -28.33
N ASN A 368 18.14 -3.40 -27.59
CA ASN A 368 17.39 -4.55 -28.14
C ASN A 368 16.10 -4.95 -27.39
N GLY A 369 15.68 -4.19 -26.36
CA GLY A 369 14.44 -4.47 -25.61
C GLY A 369 13.25 -3.71 -26.19
N ARG A 370 12.14 -4.39 -26.46
CA ARG A 370 10.85 -3.75 -26.78
C ARG A 370 9.99 -3.70 -25.53
N GLY A 371 9.36 -2.55 -25.31
CA GLY A 371 8.51 -2.25 -24.16
C GLY A 371 8.51 -0.76 -23.86
N THR A 372 7.70 -0.36 -22.89
CA THR A 372 7.40 1.05 -22.60
C THR A 372 7.50 1.38 -21.11
N PRO A 373 8.61 1.00 -20.43
CA PRO A 373 8.77 1.28 -19.01
C PRO A 373 8.66 2.79 -18.76
N LYS A 374 7.86 3.15 -17.76
CA LYS A 374 7.51 4.52 -17.36
C LYS A 374 6.60 5.27 -18.33
N ALA A 375 6.02 4.60 -19.31
CA ALA A 375 5.15 5.20 -20.30
C ALA A 375 3.86 4.38 -20.48
N GLN A 376 2.94 4.93 -21.27
CA GLN A 376 1.74 4.20 -21.64
C GLN A 376 2.12 3.04 -22.59
N ASN A 377 1.56 1.86 -22.31
CA ASN A 377 1.76 0.66 -23.12
C ASN A 377 1.48 0.91 -24.60
N SER A 378 2.37 0.42 -25.47
CA SER A 378 2.24 0.54 -26.93
C SER A 378 0.98 -0.13 -27.49
N VAL A 379 0.49 -1.16 -26.78
CA VAL A 379 -0.72 -1.90 -27.12
C VAL A 379 -1.98 -1.34 -26.45
N PHE A 380 -1.89 -0.22 -25.74
CA PHE A 380 -2.99 0.29 -24.93
C PHE A 380 -4.30 0.46 -25.73
N THR A 381 -5.39 0.00 -25.14
CA THR A 381 -6.75 0.23 -25.62
C THR A 381 -7.61 0.77 -24.48
N PRO A 382 -8.24 1.95 -24.64
CA PRO A 382 -9.02 2.60 -23.58
C PRO A 382 -10.23 1.79 -23.11
#